data_AF-B9FD67-F1
#
_entry.id   AF-B9FD67-F1
#
_cell.length_a   1.000
_cell.length_b   1.000
_cell.length_c   1.000
_cell.angle_alpha   90.00
_cell.angle_beta   90.00
_cell.angle_gamma   90.00
#
_symmetry.space_group_name_H-M   'P 1'
#
loop_
_entity.id
_entity.type
_entity.pdbx_description
1 polymer ?
#
loop_
_entity_poly.entity_id
_entity_poly.type
_entity_poly.pdbx_seq_one_letter_code
_entity_poly.pdbx_strand_id
1 'polypeptide(L)'
;MTVTPLIQNSASTSPDLPSNELSIPSSTSSRNTLLLLLATAVPEGVADKRSAAYNKDKVFVHGASQATGAAYRRQFQSDMARFLRCRATELKAGGVMFLVCLGRPSLHACPTNQGRVQLLYGAMFEESWGDLVEEGTIGRETMGSFNVPVYAATLEEFGEAVGADGLFEINRLELVITSPLAVDDPIRDRRAVANYVRSLLGPLVDAHVGRAVADEIFVRMQRRAEARAEELVDEMRFPHIVCSLSLA
;
A
#
# COMPACT_ATOMS: atom_id res chain seq x y z
N MET A 1 -17.96 -55.57 46.11
CA MET A 1 -18.72 -54.32 46.37
C MET A 1 -18.38 -53.33 45.27
N THR A 2 -19.30 -53.17 44.30
CA THR A 2 -20.00 -51.90 43.99
C THR A 2 -19.34 -50.61 44.55
N VAL A 3 -19.23 -49.45 43.87
CA VAL A 3 -20.09 -48.77 42.89
C VAL A 3 -19.24 -47.67 42.18
N THR A 4 -19.58 -47.33 40.95
CA THR A 4 -19.27 -46.06 40.25
C THR A 4 -19.70 -44.81 41.06
N PRO A 5 -19.12 -43.61 40.80
CA PRO A 5 -19.96 -42.51 40.29
C PRO A 5 -19.26 -41.73 39.14
N LEU A 6 -19.96 -41.44 38.04
CA LEU A 6 -20.71 -40.19 37.78
C LEU A 6 -19.83 -38.94 37.82
N ILE A 7 -19.41 -38.47 36.64
CA ILE A 7 -19.20 -37.04 36.41
C ILE A 7 -20.19 -36.59 35.35
N GLN A 8 -20.99 -35.62 35.74
CA GLN A 8 -22.13 -35.06 35.05
C GLN A 8 -21.71 -34.27 33.81
N ASN A 9 -22.51 -34.45 32.77
CA ASN A 9 -22.69 -33.46 31.71
C ASN A 9 -23.29 -32.19 32.32
N SER A 10 -22.64 -31.05 32.15
CA SER A 10 -23.31 -29.76 32.12
C SER A 10 -23.00 -29.10 30.77
N ALA A 11 -23.97 -29.21 29.86
CA ALA A 11 -24.00 -28.38 28.67
C ALA A 11 -24.19 -26.92 29.09
N SER A 12 -23.21 -26.07 28.80
CA SER A 12 -23.44 -24.64 28.63
C SER A 12 -23.27 -24.34 27.14
N THR A 13 -24.39 -24.34 26.43
CA THR A 13 -24.53 -23.77 25.10
C THR A 13 -24.12 -22.30 25.14
N SER A 14 -23.10 -21.94 24.37
CA SER A 14 -22.90 -20.57 23.87
C SER A 14 -22.51 -20.68 22.39
N PRO A 15 -23.07 -19.81 21.54
CA PRO A 15 -23.13 -20.04 20.09
C PRO A 15 -21.77 -19.84 19.43
N ASP A 16 -21.44 -20.75 18.52
CA ASP A 16 -20.31 -20.67 17.61
C ASP A 16 -20.33 -19.34 16.84
N LEU A 17 -19.39 -18.46 17.16
CA LEU A 17 -18.96 -17.42 16.23
C LEU A 17 -18.14 -18.12 15.13
N PRO A 18 -18.46 -17.93 13.84
CA PRO A 18 -17.66 -18.54 12.79
C PRO A 18 -16.29 -17.89 12.77
N SER A 19 -15.28 -18.64 13.24
CA SER A 19 -13.88 -18.40 12.95
C SER A 19 -13.71 -18.44 11.43
N ASN A 20 -13.71 -17.28 10.77
CA ASN A 20 -13.23 -17.15 9.40
C ASN A 20 -11.70 -17.28 9.41
N GLU A 21 -11.20 -18.43 9.84
CA GLU A 21 -9.86 -18.88 9.52
C GLU A 21 -9.91 -19.41 8.10
N LEU A 22 -9.23 -18.70 7.20
CA LEU A 22 -8.98 -19.17 5.84
C LEU A 22 -8.11 -20.44 5.95
N SER A 23 -8.75 -21.59 6.06
CA SER A 23 -8.09 -22.89 6.08
C SER A 23 -7.49 -23.14 4.70
N ILE A 24 -6.18 -22.90 4.56
CA ILE A 24 -5.43 -23.28 3.36
C ILE A 24 -5.01 -24.74 3.55
N PRO A 25 -5.57 -25.71 2.79
CA PRO A 25 -5.21 -27.12 2.94
C PRO A 25 -3.73 -27.33 2.61
N SER A 26 -3.00 -27.84 3.60
CA SER A 26 -1.58 -28.15 3.55
C SER A 26 -1.32 -29.50 2.87
N SER A 27 -1.62 -29.63 1.58
CA SER A 27 -1.19 -30.82 0.83
C SER A 27 -1.05 -30.59 -0.67
N THR A 28 -0.23 -29.63 -1.07
CA THR A 28 0.46 -29.71 -2.37
C THR A 28 1.72 -28.87 -2.30
N SER A 29 2.83 -29.43 -2.75
CA SER A 29 4.09 -28.70 -2.97
C SER A 29 3.95 -27.69 -4.13
N SER A 30 3.11 -26.68 -3.91
CA SER A 30 2.93 -25.50 -4.76
C SER A 30 3.23 -24.30 -3.88
N ARG A 31 4.27 -23.55 -4.23
CA ARG A 31 4.69 -22.34 -3.50
C ARG A 31 3.59 -21.29 -3.66
N ASN A 32 2.56 -21.33 -2.81
CA ASN A 32 1.57 -20.27 -2.72
C ASN A 32 2.31 -19.00 -2.29
N THR A 33 2.54 -18.10 -3.24
CA THR A 33 3.21 -16.82 -2.97
C THR A 33 2.12 -15.81 -2.66
N LEU A 34 1.99 -15.45 -1.38
CA LEU A 34 1.28 -14.25 -0.96
C LEU A 34 2.27 -13.08 -1.10
N LEU A 35 2.04 -12.17 -2.05
CA LEU A 35 2.85 -10.96 -2.17
C LEU A 35 2.05 -9.76 -1.66
N LEU A 36 2.46 -9.24 -0.51
CA LEU A 36 1.89 -8.05 0.11
C LEU A 36 2.69 -6.83 -0.36
N LEU A 37 2.05 -5.91 -1.09
CA LEU A 37 2.52 -4.57 -1.45
C LEU A 37 3.52 -4.52 -2.63
N LEU A 38 2.99 -4.40 -3.87
CA LEU A 38 3.82 -3.95 -5.00
C LEU A 38 4.17 -2.46 -4.81
N ALA A 39 5.39 -2.18 -4.33
CA ALA A 39 6.03 -0.90 -4.56
C ALA A 39 6.39 -0.79 -6.06
N THR A 40 6.08 0.34 -6.69
CA THR A 40 6.45 0.60 -8.09
C THR A 40 7.81 1.27 -8.12
N ALA A 41 8.55 1.20 -9.22
CA ALA A 41 9.69 2.10 -9.38
C ALA A 41 9.21 3.57 -9.43
N VAL A 42 10.11 4.52 -9.16
CA VAL A 42 9.84 5.94 -9.46
C VAL A 42 9.80 6.08 -11.00
N PRO A 43 8.71 6.62 -11.58
CA PRO A 43 8.61 6.71 -13.04
C PRO A 43 9.72 7.58 -13.63
N GLU A 44 10.21 7.21 -14.81
CA GLU A 44 11.19 8.04 -15.50
C GLU A 44 10.61 9.44 -15.80
N GLY A 45 11.43 10.47 -15.60
CA GLY A 45 11.07 11.85 -15.91
C GLY A 45 10.23 12.58 -14.83
N VAL A 46 9.76 11.94 -13.76
CA VAL A 46 9.05 12.70 -12.70
C VAL A 46 10.00 13.51 -11.82
N ALA A 47 11.29 13.14 -11.80
CA ALA A 47 12.36 13.89 -11.13
C ALA A 47 13.15 14.82 -12.09
N ASP A 48 12.90 14.75 -13.40
CA ASP A 48 13.58 15.59 -14.39
C ASP A 48 12.80 16.88 -14.65
N LYS A 49 13.34 18.02 -14.25
CA LYS A 49 12.76 19.36 -14.46
C LYS A 49 12.42 19.69 -15.92
N ARG A 50 13.06 19.03 -16.89
CA ARG A 50 12.83 19.25 -18.32
C ARG A 50 11.65 18.42 -18.85
N SER A 51 11.22 17.42 -18.09
CA SER A 51 10.12 16.55 -18.45
C SER A 51 8.78 17.21 -18.17
N ALA A 52 7.81 16.99 -19.05
CA ALA A 52 6.42 17.36 -18.80
C ALA A 52 5.82 16.64 -17.58
N ALA A 53 6.40 15.51 -17.17
CA ALA A 53 5.95 14.73 -16.01
C ALA A 53 6.60 15.16 -14.69
N TYR A 54 7.49 16.17 -14.68
CA TYR A 54 8.17 16.63 -13.47
C TYR A 54 7.17 16.93 -12.34
N ASN A 55 7.36 16.31 -11.18
CA ASN A 55 6.47 16.44 -10.04
C ASN A 55 6.80 17.70 -9.22
N LYS A 56 6.59 18.86 -9.85
CA LYS A 56 6.97 20.14 -9.29
C LYS A 56 6.26 20.40 -7.95
N ASP A 57 7.04 20.84 -6.95
CA ASP A 57 6.58 21.26 -5.62
C ASP A 57 5.81 20.16 -4.84
N LYS A 58 5.98 18.89 -5.24
CA LYS A 58 5.32 17.72 -4.66
C LYS A 58 6.30 16.58 -4.49
N VAL A 59 6.01 15.70 -3.55
CA VAL A 59 6.76 14.44 -3.36
C VAL A 59 5.90 13.22 -3.69
N PHE A 60 4.59 13.39 -3.86
CA PHE A 60 3.68 12.32 -4.20
C PHE A 60 2.81 12.69 -5.40
N VAL A 61 2.30 11.68 -6.11
CA VAL A 61 1.50 11.87 -7.33
C VAL A 61 0.10 12.45 -7.06
N HIS A 62 -0.34 12.47 -5.80
CA HIS A 62 -1.64 13.03 -5.46
C HIS A 62 -1.71 14.54 -5.73
N GLY A 63 -2.71 14.97 -6.50
CA GLY A 63 -2.87 16.37 -6.90
C GLY A 63 -1.78 16.87 -7.85
N ALA A 64 -0.93 15.99 -8.38
CA ALA A 64 0.10 16.35 -9.36
C ALA A 64 -0.51 16.66 -10.75
N SER A 65 0.36 16.96 -11.71
CA SER A 65 -0.06 17.17 -13.10
C SER A 65 -0.61 15.88 -13.73
N GLN A 66 -1.44 16.00 -14.77
CA GLN A 66 -1.91 14.83 -15.52
C GLN A 66 -0.76 14.04 -16.15
N ALA A 67 0.31 14.71 -16.60
CA ALA A 67 1.49 14.06 -17.16
C ALA A 67 2.22 13.22 -16.10
N THR A 68 2.36 13.73 -14.88
CA THR A 68 2.90 12.99 -13.73
C THR A 68 2.02 11.79 -13.40
N GLY A 69 0.70 11.99 -13.30
CA GLY A 69 -0.25 10.90 -13.05
C GLY A 69 -0.18 9.79 -14.11
N ALA A 70 -0.09 10.16 -15.39
CA ALA A 70 0.07 9.21 -16.49
C ALA A 70 1.41 8.47 -16.44
N ALA A 71 2.50 9.14 -16.02
CA ALA A 71 3.79 8.48 -15.82
C ALA A 71 3.72 7.40 -14.72
N TYR A 72 3.11 7.71 -13.59
CA TYR A 72 2.88 6.74 -12.50
C TYR A 72 2.01 5.56 -12.92
N ARG A 73 0.90 5.79 -13.64
CA ARG A 73 0.05 4.71 -14.16
C ARG A 73 0.84 3.78 -15.09
N ARG A 74 1.61 4.33 -16.03
CA ARG A 74 2.43 3.54 -16.95
C ARG A 74 3.51 2.73 -16.23
N GLN A 75 4.14 3.33 -15.22
CA GLN A 75 5.14 2.64 -14.41
C GLN A 75 4.53 1.46 -13.66
N PHE A 76 3.36 1.65 -13.02
CA PHE A 76 2.60 0.58 -12.39
C PHE A 76 2.30 -0.57 -13.36
N GLN A 77 1.77 -0.26 -14.56
CA GLN A 77 1.46 -1.27 -15.58
C GLN A 77 2.71 -2.04 -16.03
N SER A 78 3.82 -1.33 -16.26
CA SER A 78 5.09 -1.93 -16.66
C SER A 78 5.68 -2.85 -15.57
N ASP A 79 5.66 -2.39 -14.32
CA ASP A 79 6.13 -3.17 -13.18
C ASP A 79 5.29 -4.41 -12.93
N MET A 80 3.96 -4.29 -13.04
CA MET A 80 3.03 -5.42 -12.95
C MET A 80 3.29 -6.44 -14.05
N ALA A 81 3.41 -6.00 -15.30
CA ALA A 81 3.66 -6.90 -16.43
C ALA A 81 5.00 -7.65 -16.27
N ARG A 82 6.07 -6.94 -15.85
CA ARG A 82 7.36 -7.57 -15.55
C ARG A 82 7.24 -8.59 -14.42
N PHE A 83 6.56 -8.23 -13.33
CA PHE A 83 6.33 -9.12 -12.20
C PHE A 83 5.59 -10.40 -12.63
N LEU A 84 4.48 -10.26 -13.34
CA LEU A 84 3.68 -11.39 -13.82
C LEU A 84 4.49 -12.28 -14.77
N ARG A 85 5.24 -11.72 -15.72
CA ARG A 85 6.14 -12.51 -16.58
C ARG A 85 7.15 -13.34 -15.78
N CYS A 86 7.77 -12.76 -14.75
CA CYS A 86 8.65 -13.53 -13.87
C CYS A 86 7.90 -14.67 -13.16
N ARG A 87 6.73 -14.37 -12.57
CA ARG A 87 5.92 -15.38 -11.87
C ARG A 87 5.44 -16.51 -12.77
N ALA A 88 5.11 -16.22 -14.03
CA ALA A 88 4.71 -17.24 -15.00
C ALA A 88 5.82 -18.28 -15.25
N THR A 89 7.10 -17.85 -15.22
CA THR A 89 8.24 -18.78 -15.38
C THR A 89 8.54 -19.64 -14.14
N GLU A 90 8.06 -19.22 -12.97
CA GLU A 90 8.34 -19.88 -11.69
C GLU A 90 7.21 -20.80 -11.22
N LEU A 91 5.98 -20.54 -11.66
CA LEU A 91 4.80 -21.32 -11.32
C LEU A 91 4.73 -22.60 -12.17
N LYS A 92 4.25 -23.67 -11.55
CA LYS A 92 3.92 -24.92 -12.26
C LYS A 92 2.56 -24.77 -12.96
N ALA A 93 2.29 -25.64 -13.93
CA ALA A 93 0.98 -25.76 -14.54
C ALA A 93 -0.12 -25.92 -13.47
N GLY A 94 -1.20 -25.14 -13.57
CA GLY A 94 -2.27 -25.08 -12.56
C GLY A 94 -1.90 -24.32 -11.28
N GLY A 95 -0.76 -23.62 -11.27
CA GLY A 95 -0.33 -22.79 -10.14
C GLY A 95 -1.24 -21.59 -9.91
N VAL A 96 -1.48 -21.27 -8.64
CA VAL A 96 -2.30 -20.13 -8.21
C VAL A 96 -1.44 -19.14 -7.44
N MET A 97 -1.72 -17.85 -7.61
CA MET A 97 -1.07 -16.76 -6.91
C MET A 97 -2.10 -15.85 -6.25
N PHE A 98 -1.78 -15.33 -5.05
CA PHE A 98 -2.60 -14.37 -4.33
C PHE A 98 -1.82 -13.06 -4.18
N LEU A 99 -2.42 -11.97 -4.64
CA LEU A 99 -1.83 -10.64 -4.62
C LEU A 99 -2.64 -9.70 -3.74
N VAL A 100 -1.95 -8.87 -2.96
CA VAL A 100 -2.55 -7.77 -2.21
C VAL A 100 -1.77 -6.49 -2.50
N CYS A 101 -2.46 -5.48 -3.01
CA CYS A 101 -1.87 -4.19 -3.39
C CYS A 101 -2.68 -3.03 -2.82
N LEU A 102 -2.08 -1.84 -2.72
CA LEU A 102 -2.83 -0.62 -2.41
C LEU A 102 -3.80 -0.33 -3.56
N GLY A 103 -5.04 -0.02 -3.19
CA GLY A 103 -6.12 0.25 -4.12
C GLY A 103 -6.78 1.59 -3.86
N ARG A 104 -7.60 2.01 -4.83
CA ARG A 104 -8.54 3.12 -4.67
C ARG A 104 -9.86 2.82 -5.37
N PRO A 105 -10.99 3.43 -4.93
CA PRO A 105 -12.25 3.36 -5.65
C PRO A 105 -12.15 3.99 -7.04
N SER A 106 -12.93 3.46 -7.98
CA SER A 106 -12.99 3.95 -9.37
C SER A 106 -13.79 5.26 -9.53
N LEU A 107 -14.58 5.64 -8.52
CA LEU A 107 -15.36 6.87 -8.54
C LEU A 107 -14.41 8.09 -8.52
N HIS A 108 -14.52 8.95 -9.54
CA HIS A 108 -13.56 10.04 -9.79
C HIS A 108 -12.11 9.58 -10.01
N ALA A 109 -11.94 8.39 -10.60
CA ALA A 109 -10.63 7.83 -10.94
C ALA A 109 -9.86 8.76 -11.88
N CYS A 110 -8.86 9.41 -11.31
CA CYS A 110 -7.78 10.07 -12.01
C CYS A 110 -6.48 9.49 -11.42
N PRO A 111 -5.43 9.23 -12.22
CA PRO A 111 -4.13 8.83 -11.69
C PRO A 111 -3.54 9.79 -10.64
N THR A 112 -4.01 11.03 -10.57
CA THR A 112 -3.58 12.02 -9.56
C THR A 112 -4.51 12.04 -8.34
N ASN A 113 -5.59 11.27 -8.33
CA ASN A 113 -6.39 11.01 -7.14
C ASN A 113 -5.97 9.66 -6.55
N GLN A 114 -5.28 9.67 -5.41
CA GLN A 114 -4.73 8.45 -4.81
C GLN A 114 -5.63 7.89 -3.70
N GLY A 115 -6.89 8.36 -3.62
CA GLY A 115 -7.82 7.96 -2.56
C GLY A 115 -7.22 8.22 -1.18
N ARG A 116 -7.48 7.33 -0.23
CA ARG A 116 -7.08 7.51 1.18
C ARG A 116 -5.57 7.47 1.40
N VAL A 117 -4.82 6.85 0.49
CA VAL A 117 -3.34 6.80 0.50
C VAL A 117 -2.73 8.20 0.48
N GLN A 118 -3.46 9.20 -0.05
CA GLN A 118 -3.03 10.61 -0.01
C GLN A 118 -2.80 11.15 1.41
N LEU A 119 -3.53 10.67 2.41
CA LEU A 119 -3.39 11.16 3.78
C LEU A 119 -1.99 10.90 4.34
N LEU A 120 -1.41 9.75 4.01
CA LEU A 120 -0.04 9.40 4.40
C LEU A 120 0.97 10.24 3.64
N TYR A 121 0.93 10.19 2.30
CA TYR A 121 2.02 10.67 1.46
C TYR A 121 1.81 12.10 0.93
N GLY A 122 0.58 12.48 0.59
CA GLY A 122 0.24 13.79 0.01
C GLY A 122 -0.20 14.85 1.01
N ALA A 123 -0.54 14.45 2.24
CA ALA A 123 -0.86 15.39 3.33
C ALA A 123 0.27 15.40 4.37
N MET A 124 0.32 14.44 5.30
CA MET A 124 1.25 14.53 6.44
C MET A 124 2.73 14.52 6.02
N PHE A 125 3.10 13.64 5.09
CA PHE A 125 4.48 13.55 4.61
C PHE A 125 4.84 14.72 3.70
N GLU A 126 4.11 14.97 2.61
CA GLU A 126 4.38 16.09 1.68
C GLU A 126 4.37 17.46 2.36
N GLU A 127 3.41 17.75 3.25
CA GLU A 127 3.39 19.01 4.01
C GLU A 127 4.63 19.16 4.90
N SER A 128 5.18 18.06 5.43
CA SER A 128 6.41 18.12 6.25
C SER A 128 7.64 18.49 5.43
N TRP A 129 7.67 18.14 4.14
CA TRP A 129 8.66 18.67 3.19
C TRP A 129 8.40 20.13 2.88
N GLY A 130 7.13 20.51 2.71
CA GLY A 130 6.70 21.89 2.47
C GLY A 130 7.18 22.86 3.55
N ASP A 131 7.00 22.51 4.83
CA ASP A 131 7.48 23.32 5.96
C ASP A 131 8.99 23.63 5.85
N LEU A 132 9.81 22.62 5.53
CA LEU A 132 11.26 22.79 5.39
C LEU A 132 11.65 23.64 4.18
N VAL A 133 10.85 23.61 3.11
CA VAL A 133 11.02 24.49 1.95
C VAL A 133 10.66 25.93 2.32
N GLU A 134 9.59 26.14 3.07
CA GLU A 134 9.15 27.47 3.52
C GLU A 134 10.14 28.09 4.50
N GLU A 135 10.72 27.29 5.39
CA GLU A 135 11.79 27.70 6.31
C GLU A 135 13.13 27.95 5.60
N GLY A 136 13.28 27.52 4.34
CA GLY A 136 14.52 27.63 3.58
C GLY A 136 15.60 26.60 3.95
N THR A 137 15.25 25.60 4.77
CA THR A 137 16.15 24.49 5.17
C THR A 137 16.50 23.61 3.97
N ILE A 138 15.56 23.42 3.04
CA ILE A 138 15.79 22.76 1.75
C ILE A 138 15.26 23.60 0.59
N GLY A 139 15.79 23.38 -0.61
CA GLY A 139 15.28 24.02 -1.82
C GLY A 139 14.03 23.34 -2.38
N ARG A 140 13.17 24.09 -3.10
CA ARG A 140 12.03 23.53 -3.86
C ARG A 140 12.44 22.43 -4.84
N GLU A 141 13.63 22.56 -5.43
CA GLU A 141 14.21 21.52 -6.28
C GLU A 141 14.49 20.22 -5.52
N THR A 142 15.04 20.32 -4.32
CA THR A 142 15.33 19.16 -3.48
C THR A 142 14.04 18.41 -3.17
N MET A 143 12.95 19.13 -2.87
CA MET A 143 11.64 18.52 -2.70
C MET A 143 11.12 17.90 -4.00
N GLY A 144 11.03 18.65 -5.11
CA GLY A 144 10.44 18.17 -6.36
C GLY A 144 11.22 17.07 -7.09
N SER A 145 12.48 16.83 -6.71
CA SER A 145 13.27 15.69 -7.21
C SER A 145 13.06 14.41 -6.39
N PHE A 146 12.50 14.50 -5.18
CA PHE A 146 12.08 13.32 -4.41
C PHE A 146 10.67 12.90 -4.80
N ASN A 147 10.47 11.61 -5.07
CA ASN A 147 9.18 11.08 -5.50
C ASN A 147 8.88 9.75 -4.81
N VAL A 148 7.75 9.68 -4.12
CA VAL A 148 7.31 8.48 -3.42
C VAL A 148 6.98 7.37 -4.43
N PRO A 149 7.59 6.18 -4.34
CA PRO A 149 7.44 5.06 -5.28
C PRO A 149 6.16 4.24 -5.02
N VAL A 150 5.02 4.92 -4.86
CA VAL A 150 3.73 4.29 -4.55
C VAL A 150 2.66 4.77 -5.52
N TYR A 151 1.83 3.83 -5.98
CA TYR A 151 0.66 4.10 -6.78
C TYR A 151 -0.51 3.22 -6.34
N ALA A 152 -1.62 3.83 -5.94
CA ALA A 152 -2.87 3.13 -5.66
C ALA A 152 -3.66 2.99 -6.97
N ALA A 153 -3.79 1.76 -7.47
CA ALA A 153 -4.52 1.46 -8.70
C ALA A 153 -6.03 1.32 -8.44
N THR A 154 -6.84 1.52 -9.47
CA THR A 154 -8.24 1.05 -9.47
C THR A 154 -8.32 -0.43 -9.84
N LEU A 155 -9.48 -1.07 -9.64
CA LEU A 155 -9.68 -2.46 -10.09
C LEU A 155 -9.56 -2.58 -11.61
N GLU A 156 -9.99 -1.59 -12.36
CA GLU A 156 -9.87 -1.55 -13.83
C GLU A 156 -8.40 -1.47 -14.25
N GLU A 157 -7.62 -0.55 -13.66
CA GLU A 157 -6.19 -0.43 -13.96
C GLU A 157 -5.41 -1.70 -13.61
N PHE A 158 -5.78 -2.37 -12.51
CA PHE A 158 -5.19 -3.64 -12.11
C PHE A 158 -5.58 -4.77 -13.08
N GLY A 159 -6.86 -4.87 -13.44
CA GLY A 159 -7.36 -5.87 -14.38
C GLY A 159 -6.75 -5.72 -15.77
N GLU A 160 -6.63 -4.48 -16.27
CA GLU A 160 -5.92 -4.16 -17.51
C GLU A 160 -4.46 -4.63 -17.46
N ALA A 161 -3.75 -4.36 -16.36
CA ALA A 161 -2.35 -4.73 -16.21
C ALA A 161 -2.13 -6.24 -16.15
N VAL A 162 -3.04 -6.99 -15.51
CA VAL A 162 -2.98 -8.47 -15.47
C VAL A 162 -3.33 -9.07 -16.83
N GLY A 163 -4.38 -8.56 -17.48
CA GLY A 163 -4.86 -9.08 -18.75
C GLY A 163 -3.96 -8.78 -19.95
N ALA A 164 -3.07 -7.79 -19.84
CA ALA A 164 -2.25 -7.31 -20.95
C ALA A 164 -1.41 -8.39 -21.65
N ASP A 165 -0.80 -9.30 -20.89
CA ASP A 165 0.07 -10.36 -21.43
C ASP A 165 -0.67 -11.70 -21.60
N GLY A 166 -1.90 -11.83 -21.10
CA GLY A 166 -2.69 -13.07 -21.17
C GLY A 166 -2.09 -14.28 -20.43
N LEU A 167 -1.09 -14.06 -19.56
CA LEU A 167 -0.38 -15.14 -18.86
C LEU A 167 -1.15 -15.70 -17.65
N PHE A 168 -2.11 -14.94 -17.13
CA PHE A 168 -2.87 -15.30 -15.95
C PHE A 168 -4.36 -15.06 -16.15
N GLU A 169 -5.17 -15.99 -15.65
CA GLU A 169 -6.60 -15.81 -15.50
C GLU A 169 -6.92 -15.20 -14.14
N ILE A 170 -7.80 -14.20 -14.12
CA ILE A 170 -8.27 -13.57 -12.87
C ILE A 170 -9.41 -14.43 -12.31
N ASN A 171 -9.15 -15.14 -11.21
CA ASN A 171 -10.18 -15.92 -10.51
C ASN A 171 -11.08 -15.03 -9.65
N ARG A 172 -10.46 -14.03 -8.98
CA ARG A 172 -11.12 -13.09 -8.08
C ARG A 172 -10.36 -11.77 -8.07
N LEU A 173 -11.08 -10.66 -8.10
CA LEU A 173 -10.51 -9.32 -8.04
C LEU A 173 -11.46 -8.41 -7.27
N GLU A 174 -11.03 -7.96 -6.09
CA GLU A 174 -11.89 -7.21 -5.16
C GLU A 174 -11.13 -6.07 -4.51
N LEU A 175 -11.86 -4.99 -4.21
CA LEU A 175 -11.38 -3.90 -3.37
C LEU A 175 -11.90 -4.12 -1.95
N VAL A 176 -11.00 -4.40 -1.01
CA VAL A 176 -11.31 -4.68 0.40
C VAL A 176 -10.76 -3.55 1.26
N ILE A 177 -11.60 -3.04 2.16
CA ILE A 177 -11.15 -2.10 3.19
C ILE A 177 -10.70 -2.94 4.39
N THR A 178 -9.39 -3.00 4.62
CA THR A 178 -8.85 -3.72 5.78
C THR A 178 -9.04 -2.90 7.05
N SER A 179 -9.10 -3.60 8.20
CA SER A 179 -8.96 -2.97 9.52
C SER A 179 -7.72 -2.05 9.52
N PRO A 180 -7.70 -0.96 10.31
CA PRO A 180 -6.47 -0.17 10.46
C PRO A 180 -5.29 -1.10 10.78
N LEU A 181 -4.07 -0.68 10.41
CA LEU A 181 -2.82 -1.35 10.80
C LEU A 181 -3.03 -1.94 12.20
N ALA A 182 -2.75 -3.24 12.40
CA ALA A 182 -3.00 -3.93 13.65
C ALA A 182 -2.21 -3.26 14.79
N VAL A 183 -2.77 -2.19 15.31
CA VAL A 183 -2.38 -1.49 16.51
C VAL A 183 -3.44 -1.97 17.49
N ASP A 184 -3.04 -2.82 18.42
CA ASP A 184 -3.93 -3.36 19.46
C ASP A 184 -4.63 -2.26 20.29
N ASP A 185 -4.23 -1.00 20.09
CA ASP A 185 -4.84 0.19 20.68
C ASP A 185 -4.69 1.42 19.75
N PRO A 186 -5.76 1.85 19.05
CA PRO A 186 -5.75 3.02 18.14
C PRO A 186 -5.28 4.32 18.81
N ILE A 187 -5.37 4.41 20.14
CA ILE A 187 -5.04 5.60 20.93
C ILE A 187 -3.55 5.59 21.36
N ARG A 188 -2.92 4.41 21.43
CA ARG A 188 -1.64 4.25 22.13
C ARG A 188 -0.38 4.37 21.28
N ASP A 189 -0.50 4.30 19.95
CA ASP A 189 0.65 4.54 19.09
C ASP A 189 0.35 5.62 18.04
N ARG A 190 0.18 6.86 18.53
CA ARG A 190 0.12 8.07 17.70
C ARG A 190 1.35 8.24 16.80
N ARG A 191 2.42 7.46 17.04
CA ARG A 191 3.64 7.43 16.23
C ARG A 191 3.63 6.32 15.19
N ALA A 192 2.70 5.36 15.25
CA ALA A 192 2.64 4.19 14.36
C ALA A 192 2.65 4.60 12.88
N VAL A 193 1.91 5.67 12.54
CA VAL A 193 1.81 6.16 11.16
C VAL A 193 3.16 6.68 10.64
N ALA A 194 3.79 7.57 11.39
CA ALA A 194 5.08 8.13 11.02
C ALA A 194 6.17 7.05 11.02
N ASN A 195 6.13 6.11 11.98
CA ASN A 195 7.03 4.97 12.04
C ASN A 195 6.84 4.03 10.84
N TYR A 196 5.61 3.78 10.41
CA TYR A 196 5.30 2.97 9.24
C TYR A 196 5.85 3.62 7.96
N VAL A 197 5.61 4.92 7.76
CA VAL A 197 6.14 5.60 6.57
C VAL A 197 7.66 5.75 6.64
N ARG A 198 8.24 5.95 7.83
CA ARG A 198 9.68 5.98 8.04
C ARG A 198 10.35 4.63 7.79
N SER A 199 9.71 3.51 8.16
CA SER A 199 10.27 2.19 7.87
C SER A 199 10.28 1.88 6.38
N LEU A 200 9.26 2.35 5.64
CA LEU A 200 9.15 2.18 4.20
C LEU A 200 10.07 3.12 3.40
N LEU A 201 10.05 4.42 3.73
CA LEU A 201 10.69 5.47 2.93
C LEU A 201 11.96 6.02 3.55
N GLY A 202 12.23 5.77 4.84
CA GLY A 202 13.36 6.33 5.57
C GLY A 202 14.69 6.20 4.85
N PRO A 203 15.08 5.00 4.35
CA PRO A 203 16.32 4.85 3.60
C PRO A 203 16.39 5.70 2.33
N LEU A 204 15.26 5.89 1.64
CA LEU A 204 15.19 6.70 0.42
C LEU A 204 15.31 8.20 0.75
N VAL A 205 14.66 8.64 1.82
CA VAL A 205 14.73 10.04 2.29
C VAL A 205 16.14 10.35 2.80
N ASP A 206 16.72 9.47 3.63
CA ASP A 206 18.09 9.57 4.13
C ASP A 206 19.09 9.73 2.97
N ALA A 207 18.95 8.94 1.91
CA ALA A 207 19.81 9.00 0.74
C ALA A 207 19.63 10.30 -0.06
N HIS A 208 18.44 10.90 -0.06
CA HIS A 208 18.11 12.08 -0.86
C HIS A 208 18.52 13.40 -0.18
N VAL A 209 18.29 13.53 1.12
CA VAL A 209 18.51 14.80 1.86
C VAL A 209 19.48 14.69 3.03
N GLY A 210 19.99 13.50 3.31
CA GLY A 210 20.81 13.22 4.48
C GLY A 210 19.97 13.02 5.74
N ARG A 211 20.52 12.23 6.68
CA ARG A 211 19.82 11.78 7.88
C ARG A 211 19.26 12.92 8.74
N ALA A 212 20.02 14.01 8.93
CA ALA A 212 19.60 15.11 9.79
C ALA A 212 18.31 15.79 9.28
N VAL A 213 18.21 16.02 7.97
CA VAL A 213 17.01 16.60 7.35
C VAL A 213 15.87 15.58 7.32
N ALA A 214 16.19 14.31 7.02
CA ALA A 214 15.22 13.22 7.05
C ALA A 214 14.56 13.08 8.43
N ASP A 215 15.34 13.15 9.51
CA ASP A 215 14.83 13.13 10.88
C ASP A 215 13.82 14.24 11.13
N GLU A 216 14.11 15.46 10.67
CA GLU A 216 13.24 16.62 10.83
C GLU A 216 11.92 16.47 10.04
N ILE A 217 11.97 15.88 8.84
CA ILE A 217 10.77 15.54 8.04
C ILE A 217 9.87 14.58 8.83
N PHE A 218 10.43 13.47 9.33
CA PHE A 218 9.63 12.46 10.03
C PHE A 218 9.13 12.94 11.40
N VAL A 219 9.86 13.82 12.09
CA VAL A 219 9.38 14.47 13.33
C VAL A 219 8.17 15.37 13.04
N ARG A 220 8.22 16.19 11.97
CA ARG A 220 7.06 17.01 11.56
C ARG A 220 5.87 16.15 11.15
N MET A 221 6.12 15.07 10.40
CA MET A 221 5.08 14.13 10.00
C MET A 221 4.41 13.49 11.21
N GLN A 222 5.19 13.08 12.21
CA GLN A 222 4.65 12.52 13.46
C GLN A 222 3.78 13.53 14.20
N ARG A 223 4.23 14.80 14.33
CA ARG A 223 3.41 15.86 14.95
C ARG A 223 2.09 16.08 14.22
N ARG A 224 2.10 16.02 12.88
CA ARG A 224 0.87 16.09 12.07
C ARG A 224 -0.05 14.90 12.28
N ALA A 225 0.50 13.69 12.35
CA ALA A 225 -0.27 12.49 12.66
C ALA A 225 -0.90 12.56 14.06
N GLU A 226 -0.15 13.04 15.05
CA GLU A 226 -0.64 13.26 16.41
C GLU A 226 -1.78 14.31 16.45
N ALA A 227 -1.67 15.40 15.68
CA ALA A 227 -2.68 16.45 15.61
C ALA A 227 -3.96 16.01 14.89
N ARG A 228 -3.87 15.06 13.94
CA ARG A 228 -5.00 14.52 13.16
C ARG A 228 -5.43 13.13 13.64
N ALA A 229 -5.05 12.73 14.85
CA ALA A 229 -5.24 11.36 15.34
C ALA A 229 -6.72 10.92 15.28
N GLU A 230 -7.66 11.80 15.58
CA GLU A 230 -9.09 11.50 15.54
C GLU A 230 -9.59 11.23 14.10
N GLU A 231 -9.15 12.03 13.13
CA GLU A 231 -9.47 11.82 11.70
C GLU A 231 -8.85 10.51 11.20
N LEU A 232 -7.64 10.18 11.67
CA LEU A 232 -6.90 9.00 11.24
C LEU A 232 -7.54 7.68 11.71
N VAL A 233 -8.29 7.65 12.82
CA VAL A 233 -8.95 6.42 13.28
C VAL A 233 -9.93 5.89 12.23
N ASP A 234 -10.72 6.78 11.65
CA ASP A 234 -11.67 6.41 10.60
C ASP A 234 -11.00 6.35 9.23
N GLU A 235 -9.98 7.19 9.00
CA GLU A 235 -9.33 7.36 7.70
C GLU A 235 -8.12 6.45 7.42
N MET A 236 -7.58 5.71 8.40
CA MET A 236 -6.48 4.74 8.20
C MET A 236 -6.90 3.35 7.70
N ARG A 237 -8.14 3.18 7.26
CA ARG A 237 -8.61 1.97 6.56
C ARG A 237 -8.31 2.07 5.06
N PHE A 238 -7.08 1.76 4.69
CA PHE A 238 -6.67 1.84 3.29
C PHE A 238 -7.38 0.76 2.45
N PRO A 239 -7.99 1.13 1.31
CA PRO A 239 -8.50 0.15 0.36
C PRO A 239 -7.32 -0.65 -0.21
N HIS A 240 -7.47 -1.97 -0.21
CA HIS A 240 -6.52 -2.90 -0.81
C HIS A 240 -7.21 -3.66 -1.94
N ILE A 241 -6.52 -3.81 -3.06
CA ILE A 241 -6.91 -4.76 -4.09
C ILE A 241 -6.43 -6.14 -3.64
N VAL A 242 -7.35 -7.08 -3.50
CA VAL A 242 -7.08 -8.49 -3.26
C VAL A 242 -7.42 -9.25 -4.53
N CYS A 243 -6.46 -10.02 -5.04
CA CYS A 243 -6.61 -10.75 -6.28
C CYS A 243 -6.11 -12.19 -6.16
N SER A 244 -6.84 -13.13 -6.76
CA SER A 244 -6.42 -14.50 -6.98
C SER A 244 -6.27 -14.73 -8.48
N LEU A 245 -5.11 -15.24 -8.89
CA LEU A 245 -4.74 -15.50 -10.28
C LEU A 245 -4.38 -16.97 -10.47
N SER A 246 -4.78 -17.56 -11.60
CA SER A 246 -4.31 -18.87 -12.06
C SER A 246 -3.40 -18.69 -13.26
N LEU A 247 -2.32 -19.47 -13.35
CA LEU A 247 -1.50 -19.53 -14.56
C LEU A 247 -2.36 -20.10 -15.71
N ALA A 248 -2.46 -19.36 -16.82
CA ALA A 248 -3.24 -19.74 -18.01
C ALA A 248 -2.60 -20.91 -18.80
#